data_AF-A0A2G1VEV7-F1
#
_entry.id   AF-A0A2G1VEV7-F1
#
_cell.length_a   1.000
_cell.length_b   1.000
_cell.length_c   1.000
_cell.angle_alpha   90.00
_cell.angle_beta   90.00
_cell.angle_gamma   90.00
#
_symmetry.space_group_name_H-M   'P 1'
#
loop_
_entity.id
_entity.type
_entity.pdbx_description
1 polymer ?
#
loop_
_entity_poly.entity_id
_entity_poly.type
_entity_poly.pdbx_seq_one_letter_code
_entity_poly.pdbx_strand_id
1 'polypeptide(L)'
;MSLEKHDLIHEMPESKEAIHNLKTSDNHFAKMFDEYHDVDHAVHRIETGAENTSDDHLENLKKQRLNLKDQLTAMVREYEGAAAS
;
A
#
# COMPACT_ATOMS: atom_id res chain seq x y z
N MET A 1 -11.76 -11.79 -10.93
CA MET A 1 -10.34 -12.10 -10.67
C MET A 1 -9.94 -11.32 -9.44
N SER A 2 -10.15 -11.94 -8.28
CA SER A 2 -9.81 -11.43 -6.97
C SER A 2 -8.29 -11.52 -6.83
N LEU A 3 -7.59 -10.44 -7.14
CA LEU A 3 -6.23 -10.22 -6.65
C LEU A 3 -6.29 -10.51 -5.16
N GLU A 4 -5.74 -11.63 -4.72
CA GLU A 4 -5.55 -11.93 -3.30
C GLU A 4 -4.68 -10.81 -2.76
N LYS A 5 -5.38 -9.84 -2.16
CA LYS A 5 -4.90 -8.51 -1.89
C LYS A 5 -3.79 -8.63 -0.86
N HIS A 6 -2.53 -8.47 -1.28
CA HIS A 6 -1.43 -8.07 -0.39
C HIS A 6 -1.60 -6.60 0.03
N ASP A 7 -2.82 -6.26 0.46
CA ASP A 7 -3.21 -4.95 0.93
C ASP A 7 -2.80 -4.82 2.40
N LEU A 8 -2.44 -3.59 2.78
CA LEU A 8 -2.22 -3.17 4.16
C LEU A 8 -3.35 -3.65 5.09
N ILE A 9 -4.58 -3.71 4.57
CA ILE A 9 -5.79 -4.17 5.27
C ILE A 9 -5.72 -5.64 5.71
N HIS A 10 -5.01 -6.49 4.95
CA HIS A 10 -4.82 -7.89 5.31
C HIS A 10 -3.69 -8.08 6.34
N GLU A 11 -2.68 -7.20 6.31
CA GLU A 11 -1.62 -7.17 7.33
C GLU A 11 -2.10 -6.53 8.64
N MET A 12 -3.08 -5.61 8.57
CA MET A 12 -3.65 -4.88 9.71
C MET A 12 -5.19 -5.02 9.73
N PRO A 13 -5.72 -6.21 10.05
CA PRO A 13 -7.16 -6.44 10.06
C PRO A 13 -7.88 -5.64 11.15
N GLU A 14 -7.19 -5.38 12.28
CA GLU A 14 -7.69 -4.55 13.39
C GLU A 14 -7.86 -3.09 12.98
N SER A 15 -6.93 -2.55 12.21
CA SER A 15 -6.96 -1.15 11.77
C SER A 15 -7.73 -0.94 10.46
N LYS A 16 -8.48 -1.94 9.98
CA LYS A 16 -9.25 -1.85 8.72
C LYS A 16 -10.23 -0.68 8.71
N GLU A 17 -10.89 -0.41 9.84
CA GLU A 17 -11.82 0.71 9.96
C GLU A 17 -11.10 2.06 9.90
N ALA A 18 -9.94 2.18 10.57
CA ALA A 18 -9.09 3.37 10.50
C ALA A 18 -8.59 3.61 9.06
N ILE A 19 -8.13 2.56 8.38
CA ILE A 19 -7.71 2.62 6.97
C ILE A 19 -8.85 3.11 6.07
N HIS A 20 -10.07 2.59 6.26
CA HIS A 20 -11.22 3.01 5.46
C HIS A 20 -11.60 4.48 5.73
N ASN A 21 -11.57 4.91 6.99
CA ASN A 21 -11.80 6.31 7.36
C ASN A 21 -10.72 7.24 6.79
N LEU A 22 -9.45 6.88 6.94
CA LEU A 22 -8.34 7.63 6.35
C LEU A 22 -8.47 7.70 4.83
N LYS A 23 -8.86 6.62 4.16
CA LYS A 23 -9.05 6.63 2.71
C LYS A 23 -10.16 7.59 2.24
N THR A 24 -11.21 7.78 3.03
CA THR A 24 -12.30 8.71 2.67
C THR A 24 -12.08 10.13 3.17
N SER A 25 -11.37 10.30 4.28
CA SER A 25 -11.18 11.58 4.94
C SER A 25 -9.86 12.25 4.54
N ASP A 26 -8.84 11.45 4.24
CA ASP A 26 -7.49 11.87 3.92
C ASP A 26 -7.11 11.51 2.47
N ASN A 27 -7.03 12.55 1.62
CA ASN A 27 -6.70 12.37 0.21
C ASN A 27 -5.25 11.90 0.00
N HIS A 28 -4.35 12.23 0.93
CA HIS A 28 -2.95 11.84 0.85
C HIS A 28 -2.82 10.34 1.09
N PHE A 29 -3.50 9.81 2.12
CA PHE A 29 -3.60 8.38 2.36
C PHE A 29 -4.21 7.64 1.16
N ALA A 30 -5.30 8.18 0.59
CA ALA A 30 -5.94 7.57 -0.57
C ALA A 30 -4.99 7.45 -1.77
N LYS A 31 -4.19 8.48 -2.05
CA LYS A 31 -3.18 8.46 -3.13
C LYS A 31 -2.06 7.46 -2.85
N MET A 32 -1.50 7.45 -1.65
CA MET A 32 -0.43 6.51 -1.29
C MET A 32 -0.89 5.06 -1.35
N PHE A 33 -2.14 4.81 -0.95
CA PHE A 33 -2.74 3.48 -1.02
C PHE A 33 -2.92 3.02 -2.48
N ASP A 34 -3.37 3.92 -3.35
CA ASP A 34 -3.49 3.64 -4.78
C ASP A 34 -2.12 3.39 -5.42
N GLU A 35 -1.12 4.21 -5.08
CA GLU A 35 0.27 4.05 -5.55
C GLU A 35 0.89 2.74 -5.06
N TYR A 36 0.66 2.34 -3.80
CA TYR A 36 1.11 1.06 -3.28
C TYR A 36 0.51 -0.10 -4.07
N HIS A 37 -0.78 -0.03 -4.39
CA HIS A 37 -1.47 -1.04 -5.16
C HIS A 37 -0.97 -1.10 -6.62
N ASP A 38 -0.70 0.05 -7.24
CA ASP A 38 -0.13 0.09 -8.59
C ASP A 38 1.29 -0.47 -8.63
N VAL A 39 2.13 -0.14 -7.65
CA VAL A 39 3.50 -0.67 -7.50
C VAL A 39 3.47 -2.18 -7.30
N ASP A 40 2.63 -2.71 -6.42
CA ASP A 40 2.50 -4.16 -6.20
C ASP A 40 2.05 -4.88 -7.48
N HIS A 41 1.06 -4.30 -8.18
CA HIS A 41 0.58 -4.84 -9.44
C HIS A 41 1.64 -4.74 -10.56
N ALA A 42 2.44 -3.68 -10.59
CA ALA A 42 3.58 -3.55 -11.50
C ALA A 42 4.63 -4.63 -11.21
N VAL A 43 5.04 -4.82 -9.95
CA VAL A 43 5.98 -5.88 -9.55
C VAL A 43 5.44 -7.24 -9.99
N HIS A 44 4.16 -7.54 -9.73
CA HIS A 44 3.57 -8.81 -10.14
C HIS A 44 3.55 -9.00 -11.67
N ARG A 45 3.24 -7.95 -12.45
CA ARG A 45 3.31 -7.98 -13.92
C ARG A 45 4.72 -8.24 -14.42
N ILE A 46 5.72 -7.62 -13.80
CA ILE A 46 7.13 -7.82 -14.13
C ILE A 46 7.56 -9.25 -13.79
N GLU A 47 7.22 -9.75 -12.59
CA GLU A 47 7.56 -11.10 -12.13
C GLU A 47 6.88 -12.19 -12.96
N THR A 48 5.66 -11.95 -13.44
CA THR A 48 4.94 -12.85 -14.36
C THR A 48 5.47 -12.76 -15.80
N GLY A 49 6.45 -11.90 -16.08
CA GLY A 49 7.03 -11.73 -17.41
C GLY A 49 6.12 -11.01 -18.40
N ALA A 50 5.05 -10.35 -17.92
CA ALA A 50 4.16 -9.55 -18.76
C ALA A 50 4.84 -8.27 -19.24
N GLU A 51 5.83 -7.76 -18.49
CA GLU A 51 6.61 -6.58 -18.84
C GLU A 51 8.12 -6.89 -18.78
N ASN A 52 8.83 -6.63 -19.88
CA ASN A 52 10.30 -6.74 -19.93
C ASN A 52 10.91 -5.47 -19.35
N THR A 53 10.94 -5.36 -18.02
CA THR A 53 11.62 -4.25 -17.35
C THR A 53 13.03 -4.63 -16.91
N SER A 54 13.83 -3.62 -16.56
CA SER A 54 15.18 -3.82 -16.04
C SER A 54 15.15 -4.21 -14.55
N ASP A 55 16.11 -5.02 -14.10
CA ASP A 55 16.24 -5.43 -12.69
C ASP A 55 16.25 -4.23 -11.72
N ASP A 56 16.89 -3.12 -12.12
CA ASP A 56 16.90 -1.85 -11.40
C ASP A 56 15.49 -1.27 -11.16
N HIS A 57 14.59 -1.41 -12.14
CA HIS A 57 13.22 -0.92 -12.01
C HIS A 57 12.42 -1.78 -11.02
N LEU A 58 12.59 -3.10 -11.04
CA LEU A 58 12.00 -4.00 -10.04
C LEU A 58 12.52 -3.66 -8.63
N GLU A 59 13.82 -3.43 -8.48
CA GLU A 59 14.41 -3.02 -7.21
C GLU A 59 13.84 -1.69 -6.71
N ASN A 60 13.65 -0.71 -7.60
CA ASN A 60 13.04 0.57 -7.24
C ASN A 60 11.59 0.40 -6.79
N LEU A 61 10.80 -0.39 -7.53
CA LEU A 61 9.41 -0.70 -7.15
C LEU A 61 9.35 -1.41 -5.78
N LYS A 62 10.26 -2.35 -5.49
CA LYS A 62 10.35 -2.98 -4.16
C LYS A 62 10.65 -1.96 -3.05
N LYS A 63 11.56 -1.01 -3.30
CA LYS A 63 11.85 0.09 -2.36
C LYS A 63 10.64 1.01 -2.16
N GLN A 64 9.97 1.40 -3.24
CA GLN A 64 8.73 2.19 -3.17
C GLN A 64 7.65 1.46 -2.39
N ARG A 65 7.42 0.17 -2.66
CA ARG A 65 6.46 -0.66 -1.93
C ARG A 65 6.72 -0.62 -0.42
N LEU A 66 7.98 -0.81 -0.01
CA LEU A 66 8.35 -0.76 1.41
C LEU A 66 8.13 0.63 2.01
N ASN A 67 8.52 1.68 1.29
CA ASN A 67 8.38 3.06 1.74
C ASN A 67 6.92 3.51 1.85
N LEU A 68 6.07 3.13 0.89
CA LEU A 68 4.63 3.39 0.93
C LEU A 68 3.99 2.63 2.07
N LYS A 69 4.36 1.37 2.28
CA LYS A 69 3.87 0.57 3.40
C LYS A 69 4.20 1.21 4.76
N ASP A 70 5.44 1.64 4.95
CA ASP A 70 5.88 2.31 6.18
C ASP A 70 5.06 3.57 6.45
N GLN A 71 4.90 4.42 5.44
CA GLN A 71 4.12 5.66 5.55
C GLN A 71 2.63 5.40 5.83
N LEU A 72 2.02 4.46 5.11
CA LEU A 72 0.62 4.07 5.34
C LEU A 72 0.43 3.55 6.77
N THR A 73 1.34 2.70 7.24
CA THR A 73 1.31 2.15 8.61
C THR A 73 1.47 3.27 9.65
N ALA A 74 2.37 4.21 9.42
CA ALA A 74 2.56 5.37 10.28
C ALA A 74 1.28 6.21 10.38
N MET A 75 0.66 6.56 9.25
CA MET A 75 -0.61 7.32 9.24
C MET A 75 -1.73 6.60 9.98
N VAL A 76 -1.86 5.29 9.80
CA VAL A 76 -2.86 4.48 10.50
C VAL A 76 -2.63 4.53 12.00
N ARG A 77 -1.39 4.32 12.47
CA ARG A 77 -1.06 4.38 13.89
C ARG A 77 -1.31 5.76 14.49
N GLU A 78 -0.96 6.82 13.77
CA GLU A 78 -1.22 8.21 14.20
C GLU A 78 -2.73 8.46 14.32
N TYR A 79 -3.53 8.00 13.35
CA TYR A 79 -4.98 8.11 13.40
C TYR A 79 -5.60 7.31 14.56
N GLU A 80 -5.14 6.08 14.79
CA GLU A 80 -5.62 5.26 15.91
C GLU A 80 -5.23 5.86 17.26
N GLY A 81 -4.03 6.42 17.38
CA GLY A 81 -3.60 7.17 18.57
C GLY A 81 -4.45 8.41 18.81
N ALA A 82 -4.74 9.17 17.75
CA ALA A 82 -5.60 10.35 17.83
C ALA A 82 -7.06 9.99 18.14
N ALA A 83 -7.59 8.87 17.61
CA ALA A 83 -8.96 8.42 17.86
C ALA A 83 -9.16 7.83 19.27
N ALA A 84 -8.09 7.33 19.90
CA ALA A 84 -8.10 6.83 21.27
C ALA A 84 -7.89 7.92 22.34
N SER A 85 -7.65 9.17 21.91
CA SER A 85 -7.42 10.35 22.77
C SER A 85 -8.70 11.14 23.01
#